data_AF-A0A397Z179-F1
#
_entry.id   AF-A0A397Z179-F1
#
_cell.length_a   1.000
_cell.length_b   1.000
_cell.length_c   1.000
_cell.angle_alpha   90.00
_cell.angle_beta   90.00
_cell.angle_gamma   90.00
#
_symmetry.space_group_name_H-M   'P 1'
#
loop_
_entity.id
_entity.type
_entity.pdbx_description
1 polymer ?
#
loop_
_entity_poly.entity_id
_entity_poly.type
_entity_poly.pdbx_seq_one_letter_code
_entity_poly.pdbx_strand_id
1 'polypeptide(L)'
;MTVHGASTSDTNILLIVKFIFQAVIYMVWRERNSRLHTSLCRPPQAIVQDIKQTLRLRLDPLSRDKRTTNSLSLIFLGFWL
;
A
#
# COMPACT_ATOMS: atom_id res chain seq x y z
N MET A 1 16.87 -32.19 6.39
CA MET A 1 16.27 -31.26 5.41
C MET A 1 15.71 -30.09 6.21
N THR A 2 16.58 -29.19 6.67
CA THR A 2 16.26 -28.10 7.60
C THR A 2 15.95 -26.85 6.81
N VAL A 3 14.71 -26.39 6.94
CA VAL A 3 14.14 -25.17 6.35
C VAL A 3 14.97 -23.94 6.74
N HIS A 4 15.51 -23.25 5.74
CA HIS A 4 16.17 -21.96 5.91
C HIS A 4 15.19 -20.96 6.52
N GLY A 5 15.57 -20.32 7.62
CA GLY A 5 14.82 -19.22 8.21
C GLY A 5 14.62 -18.11 7.19
N ALA A 6 13.38 -17.68 6.99
CA ALA A 6 13.05 -16.56 6.11
C ALA A 6 13.90 -15.35 6.52
N SER A 7 14.66 -14.80 5.57
CA SER A 7 15.45 -13.61 5.84
C SER A 7 14.51 -12.42 6.04
N THR A 8 14.88 -11.44 6.86
CA THR A 8 14.04 -10.26 7.11
C THR A 8 13.68 -9.51 5.81
N SER A 9 14.54 -9.61 4.80
CA SER A 9 14.30 -9.13 3.43
C SER A 9 13.07 -9.77 2.79
N ASP A 10 12.89 -11.08 2.94
CA ASP A 10 11.75 -11.81 2.38
C ASP A 10 10.44 -11.33 3.00
N THR A 11 10.42 -11.12 4.31
CA THR A 11 9.24 -10.59 5.03
C THR A 11 8.89 -9.16 4.60
N ASN A 12 9.91 -8.30 4.38
CA ASN A 12 9.69 -6.94 3.90
C ASN A 12 9.14 -6.93 2.47
N ILE A 13 9.66 -7.78 1.58
CA ILE A 13 9.15 -7.93 0.20
C ILE A 13 7.68 -8.38 0.24
N LEU A 14 7.35 -9.38 1.04
CA LEU A 14 5.98 -9.86 1.20
C LEU A 14 5.05 -8.76 1.72
N LEU A 15 5.50 -7.96 2.69
CA LEU A 15 4.75 -6.81 3.19
C LEU A 15 4.49 -5.76 2.10
N ILE A 16 5.52 -5.42 1.32
CA ILE A 16 5.42 -4.46 0.21
C ILE A 16 4.41 -4.96 -0.84
N VAL A 17 4.50 -6.24 -1.22
CA VAL A 17 3.58 -6.83 -2.21
C VAL A 17 2.14 -6.80 -1.71
N LYS A 18 1.90 -7.19 -0.45
CA LYS A 18 0.57 -7.13 0.17
C LYS A 18 0.04 -5.70 0.22
N PHE A 19 0.90 -4.74 0.53
CA PHE A 19 0.54 -3.33 0.57
C PHE A 19 0.14 -2.79 -0.82
N ILE A 20 0.93 -3.12 -1.85
CA ILE A 20 0.64 -2.73 -3.24
C ILE A 20 -0.71 -3.30 -3.68
N PHE A 21 -0.94 -4.59 -3.43
CA PHE A 21 -2.20 -5.24 -3.77
C PHE A 21 -3.40 -4.56 -3.11
N GLN A 22 -3.31 -4.28 -1.80
CA GLN A 22 -4.37 -3.60 -1.06
C GLN A 22 -4.63 -2.17 -1.58
N ALA A 23 -3.56 -1.42 -1.85
CA ALA A 23 -3.67 -0.06 -2.38
C ALA A 23 -4.36 -0.03 -3.74
N VAL A 24 -4.00 -0.96 -4.64
CA VAL A 24 -4.62 -1.05 -5.97
C VAL A 24 -6.11 -1.37 -5.87
N ILE A 25 -6.49 -2.38 -5.09
CA ILE A 25 -7.90 -2.78 -4.91
C ILE A 25 -8.71 -1.61 -4.37
N TYR A 26 -8.23 -0.97 -3.32
CA TYR A 26 -8.93 0.17 -2.72
C TYR A 26 -9.09 1.32 -3.71
N MET A 27 -8.03 1.67 -4.45
CA MET A 27 -8.06 2.82 -5.36
C MET A 27 -9.05 2.60 -6.51
N VAL A 28 -9.13 1.37 -7.03
CA VAL A 28 -10.13 0.98 -8.03
C VAL A 28 -11.55 1.05 -7.45
N TRP A 29 -11.75 0.51 -6.25
CA TRP A 29 -13.05 0.58 -5.57
C TRP A 29 -13.49 2.03 -5.33
N ARG A 30 -12.60 2.87 -4.81
CA ARG A 30 -12.85 4.30 -4.53
C ARG A 30 -13.23 5.04 -5.81
N GLU A 31 -12.52 4.80 -6.90
CA GLU A 31 -12.85 5.40 -8.19
C GLU A 31 -14.23 4.98 -8.68
N ARG A 32 -14.56 3.68 -8.61
CA ARG A 32 -15.87 3.18 -9.03
C ARG A 32 -17.00 3.81 -8.22
N ASN A 33 -16.83 3.91 -6.90
CA ASN A 33 -17.80 4.59 -6.04
C ASN A 33 -17.91 6.09 -6.34
N SER A 34 -16.78 6.76 -6.59
CA SER A 34 -16.80 8.16 -7.00
C SER A 34 -17.56 8.36 -8.31
N ARG A 35 -17.37 7.47 -9.30
CA ARG A 35 -18.15 7.50 -10.56
C ARG A 35 -19.64 7.31 -10.33
N LEU A 36 -20.03 6.38 -9.46
CA LEU A 36 -21.44 6.16 -9.13
C LEU A 36 -22.10 7.41 -8.54
N HIS A 37 -21.39 8.16 -7.70
CA HIS A 37 -21.96 9.35 -7.04
C HIS A 37 -21.83 10.64 -7.85
N THR A 38 -20.80 10.76 -8.71
CA THR A 38 -20.50 12.01 -9.43
C THR A 38 -20.77 11.95 -10.93
N SER A 39 -20.96 10.75 -11.49
CA SER A 39 -20.99 10.50 -12.94
C SER A 39 -19.72 10.96 -13.70
N LEU A 40 -18.65 11.32 -12.99
CA LEU A 40 -17.40 11.79 -13.56
C LEU A 40 -16.38 10.67 -13.64
N CYS A 41 -15.77 10.52 -14.81
CA CYS A 41 -14.79 9.48 -15.09
C CYS A 41 -13.37 10.08 -15.10
N ARG A 42 -12.55 9.76 -14.09
CA ARG A 42 -11.13 10.17 -14.11
C ARG A 42 -10.33 9.38 -15.15
N PRO A 43 -9.29 9.96 -15.74
CA PRO A 43 -8.39 9.21 -16.61
C PRO A 43 -7.66 8.12 -15.81
N PRO A 44 -7.50 6.90 -16.35
CA PRO A 44 -6.83 5.80 -15.65
C PRO A 44 -5.42 6.16 -15.17
N GLN A 45 -4.72 7.00 -15.93
CA GLN A 45 -3.40 7.52 -15.58
C GLN A 45 -3.39 8.28 -14.25
N ALA A 46 -4.44 9.06 -13.95
CA ALA A 46 -4.54 9.77 -12.68
C ALA A 46 -4.64 8.79 -11.50
N ILE A 47 -5.42 7.72 -11.65
CA ILE A 47 -5.55 6.67 -10.63
C ILE A 47 -4.21 5.97 -10.41
N VAL A 48 -3.47 5.70 -11.48
CA VAL A 48 -2.11 5.11 -11.40
C VAL A 48 -1.13 6.04 -10.70
N GLN A 49 -1.20 7.35 -10.95
CA GLN A 49 -0.36 8.34 -10.25
C GLN A 49 -0.71 8.41 -8.76
N ASP A 50 -2.00 8.41 -8.41
CA ASP A 50 -2.45 8.36 -7.01
C ASP A 50 -1.95 7.10 -6.28
N ILE A 51 -2.01 5.94 -6.94
CA ILE A 51 -1.46 4.70 -6.41
C ILE A 51 0.05 4.86 -6.18
N LYS A 52 0.81 5.30 -7.19
CA LYS A 52 2.27 5.50 -7.06
C LYS A 52 2.63 6.47 -5.93
N GLN A 53 1.89 7.57 -5.80
CA GLN A 53 2.12 8.55 -4.73
C GLN A 53 1.82 7.95 -3.35
N THR A 54 0.70 7.22 -3.23
CA THR A 54 0.34 6.51 -1.98
C THR A 54 1.43 5.51 -1.59
N LEU A 55 1.95 4.74 -2.55
CA LEU A 55 3.03 3.79 -2.31
C LEU A 55 4.32 4.48 -1.85
N ARG A 56 4.75 5.54 -2.54
CA ARG A 56 5.97 6.29 -2.16
C ARG A 56 5.89 6.84 -0.74
N LEU A 57 4.79 7.52 -0.40
CA LEU A 57 4.62 8.10 0.94
C LEU A 57 4.64 7.04 2.05
N ARG A 58 4.23 5.81 1.74
CA ARG A 58 4.09 4.72 2.71
C ARG A 58 5.31 3.83 2.81
N LEU A 59 6.09 3.73 1.73
CA LEU A 59 7.33 2.97 1.69
C LEU A 59 8.57 3.82 2.00
N ASP A 60 8.48 5.15 1.94
CA ASP A 60 9.57 6.06 2.33
C ASP A 60 10.04 5.81 3.78
N PRO A 61 9.15 5.71 4.78
CA PRO A 61 9.57 5.39 6.15
C PRO A 61 10.24 4.02 6.25
N LEU A 62 9.76 3.02 5.51
CA LEU A 62 10.30 1.66 5.49
C LEU A 62 11.71 1.62 4.87
N SER A 63 11.98 2.50 3.91
CA SER A 63 13.28 2.63 3.25
C SER A 63 14.29 3.35 4.14
N ARG A 64 13.82 4.27 5.00
CA ARG A 64 14.66 5.11 5.85
C ARG A 64 14.97 4.48 7.21
N ASP A 65 14.18 3.50 7.64
CA ASP A 65 14.24 2.94 8.98
C ASP A 65 14.80 1.51 9.01
N LYS A 66 15.94 1.32 9.69
CA LYS A 66 16.54 0.00 9.97
C LYS A 66 16.08 -0.63 11.30
N ARG A 67 15.15 -0.01 12.05
CA ARG A 67 14.79 -0.39 13.43
C ARG A 67 13.30 -0.33 13.79
N THR A 68 12.40 0.09 12.91
CA THR A 68 10.99 0.33 13.32
C THR A 68 10.01 -0.69 12.73
N THR A 69 10.03 -1.91 13.30
CA THR A 69 9.02 -2.93 13.02
C THR A 69 7.74 -2.72 13.84
N ASN A 70 7.78 -1.93 14.92
CA ASN A 70 6.67 -1.89 15.90
C ASN A 70 5.63 -0.77 15.68
N SER A 71 5.88 0.20 14.80
CA SER A 71 5.02 1.40 14.68
C SER A 71 4.07 1.38 13.48
N LEU A 72 4.25 0.47 12.51
CA LEU A 72 3.45 0.45 11.29
C LEU A 72 2.03 -0.10 11.53
N SER A 73 1.85 -1.02 12.48
CA SER A 73 0.56 -1.63 12.83
C SER A 73 -0.50 -0.60 13.27
N LEU A 74 -0.08 0.45 13.99
CA LEU A 74 -0.99 1.51 14.46
C LEU A 74 -1.41 2.49 13.36
N ILE A 75 -0.58 2.67 12.32
CA ILE A 75 -0.87 3.54 11.16
C ILE A 75 -1.88 2.86 10.21
N PHE A 76 -1.96 1.52 10.22
CA PHE A 76 -2.90 0.79 9.38
C PHE A 76 -4.37 0.96 9.80
N LEU A 77 -4.65 1.13 11.10
CA LEU A 77 -6.02 1.25 11.61
C LEU A 77 -6.59 2.67 11.48
N GLY A 78 -5.75 3.71 11.65
CA GLY A 78 -6.20 5.11 11.68
C GLY A 78 -6.36 5.79 10.31
N PHE A 79 -6.04 5.12 9.20
CA PHE A 79 -5.96 5.77 7.87
C PHE A 79 -7.13 5.43 6.94
N TRP A 80 -8.01 4.52 7.35
CA TRP A 80 -9.22 4.15 6.60
C TRP A 80 -10.52 4.64 7.25
N LEU A 81 -10.41 5.39 8.35
CA LEU A 81 -11.53 6.15 8.93
C LEU A 81 -11.47 7.60 8.45
#